data_AF-A0A4Q1RJ44-F1
#
_entry.id   AF-A0A4Q1RJ44-F1
#
_cell.length_a   1.000
_cell.length_b   1.000
_cell.length_c   1.000
_cell.angle_alpha   90.00
_cell.angle_beta   90.00
_cell.angle_gamma   90.00
#
_symmetry.space_group_name_H-M   'P 1'
#
loop_
_entity.id
_entity.type
_entity.pdbx_description
1 polymer ?
#
loop_
_entity_poly.entity_id
_entity_poly.type
_entity_poly.pdbx_seq_one_letter_code
_entity_poly.pdbx_strand_id
1 'polypeptide(L)' 'MRKNLTEIVFILDRSGSMSGLERDTIGGFNSMIEQQKKAEGEALISTVLFDNVSEVLHCLC' A
#
# COMPACT_ATOMS: atom_id res chain seq x y z
N MET A 1 -3.14 -23.16 1.02
CA MET A 1 -3.82 -21.86 0.85
C MET A 1 -4.55 -21.53 2.14
N ARG A 2 -4.21 -20.43 2.83
CA ARG A 2 -4.96 -19.96 4.00
C ARG A 2 -6.34 -19.47 3.52
N LYS A 3 -7.42 -19.90 4.15
CA LYS A 3 -8.78 -19.43 3.84
C LYS A 3 -8.96 -18.07 4.52
N ASN A 4 -9.45 -17.07 3.78
CA ASN A 4 -9.70 -15.68 4.22
C ASN A 4 -8.46 -14.75 4.35
N LEU A 5 -7.42 -14.98 3.55
CA LEU A 5 -6.32 -14.03 3.41
C LEU A 5 -6.59 -13.11 2.20
N THR A 6 -6.67 -11.81 2.44
CA THR A 6 -6.77 -10.77 1.40
C THR A 6 -5.40 -10.15 1.18
N GLU A 7 -4.83 -10.32 -0.02
CA GLU A 7 -3.54 -9.72 -0.35
C GLU A 7 -3.77 -8.43 -1.15
N ILE A 8 -3.21 -7.32 -0.64
CA ILE A 8 -3.38 -5.98 -1.21
C ILE A 8 -1.99 -5.44 -1.52
N VAL A 9 -1.71 -5.27 -2.82
CA VAL A 9 -0.45 -4.70 -3.29
C VAL A 9 -0.66 -3.26 -3.74
N PHE A 10 -0.05 -2.32 -3.03
CA PHE A 10 -0.01 -0.92 -3.40
C PHE A 10 1.23 -0.62 -4.22
N ILE A 11 1.03 0.00 -5.37
CA ILE A 11 2.12 0.51 -6.21
C ILE A 11 1.98 2.03 -6.23
N LEU A 12 2.98 2.70 -5.67
CA LEU A 12 3.01 4.14 -5.46
C LEU A 12 4.14 4.74 -6.30
N ASP A 13 3.76 5.57 -7.27
CA ASP A 13 4.70 6.33 -8.09
C ASP A 13 5.27 7.51 -7.29
N ARG A 14 6.59 7.65 -7.28
CA ARG A 14 7.33 8.76 -6.67
C ARG A 14 8.04 9.63 -7.72
N SER A 15 7.70 9.45 -9.01
CA SER A 15 8.19 10.31 -10.09
C SER A 15 7.79 11.77 -9.84
N GLY A 16 8.56 12.71 -10.39
CA GLY A 16 8.34 14.15 -10.21
C GLY A 16 6.96 14.66 -10.70
N SER A 17 6.16 13.81 -11.36
CA SER A 17 4.77 14.07 -11.71
C SER A 17 3.83 14.16 -10.49
N MET A 18 4.27 13.66 -9.33
CA MET A 18 3.52 13.63 -8.07
C MET A 18 3.79 14.85 -7.16
N SER A 19 4.56 15.84 -7.62
CA SER A 19 4.89 17.05 -6.86
C SER A 19 3.62 17.81 -6.44
N GLY A 20 3.32 17.82 -5.15
CA GLY A 20 2.14 18.48 -4.56
C GLY A 20 0.97 17.53 -4.24
N LEU A 21 1.02 16.27 -4.68
CA LEU A 21 0.00 15.24 -4.42
C LEU A 21 0.46 14.24 -3.35
N GLU A 22 1.66 14.38 -2.80
CA GLU A 22 2.22 13.42 -1.85
C GLU A 22 1.37 13.34 -0.57
N ARG A 23 0.88 14.49 -0.09
CA ARG A 23 0.00 14.55 1.09
C ARG A 23 -1.33 13.86 0.86
N ASP A 24 -1.95 14.08 -0.30
CA ASP A 24 -3.24 13.47 -0.65
C ASP A 24 -3.08 11.96 -0.84
N THR A 25 -1.96 11.56 -1.44
CA THR A 25 -1.60 10.15 -1.66
C THR A 25 -1.37 9.42 -0.33
N ILE A 26 -0.60 10.00 0.60
CA ILE A 26 -0.41 9.46 1.95
C ILE A 26 -1.74 9.41 2.72
N GLY A 27 -2.56 10.46 2.61
CA GLY A 27 -3.87 10.52 3.24
C GLY A 27 -4.83 9.43 2.74
N GLY A 28 -4.86 9.21 1.43
CA GLY A 28 -5.64 8.15 0.79
C GLY A 28 -5.18 6.77 1.21
N PHE A 29 -3.86 6.53 1.22
CA PHE A 29 -3.27 5.27 1.66
C PHE A 29 -3.64 4.94 3.12
N ASN A 30 -3.45 5.90 4.04
CA ASN A 30 -3.79 5.71 5.45
C ASN A 30 -5.29 5.45 5.65
N SER A 31 -6.14 6.18 4.92
CA SER A 31 -7.59 5.99 4.99
C SER A 31 -8.00 4.60 4.50
N MET A 32 -7.34 4.08 3.47
CA MET A 32 -7.61 2.73 2.97
C MET A 32 -7.14 1.65 3.96
N ILE A 33 -5.96 1.81 4.59
CA ILE A 33 -5.51 0.89 5.64
C ILE A 33 -6.49 0.86 6.81
N GLU A 34 -6.96 2.02 7.28
CA GLU A 34 -7.93 2.09 8.37
C GLU A 34 -9.28 1.46 8.02
N GLN A 35 -9.68 1.46 6.75
CA GLN A 35 -10.85 0.72 6.28
C GLN A 35 -10.60 -0.79 6.28
N GLN A 36 -9.44 -1.24 5.80
CA GLN A 36 -9.10 -2.66 5.74
C GLN A 36 -8.92 -3.27 7.12
N LYS A 37 -8.39 -2.53 8.11
CA LYS A 37 -8.32 -2.97 9.51
C LYS A 37 -9.68 -3.27 10.15
N LYS A 38 -10.77 -2.68 9.62
CA LYS A 38 -12.13 -2.90 10.11
C LYS A 38 -12.82 -4.08 9.42
N ALA A 39 -12.25 -4.58 8.32
CA ALA A 39 -12.77 -5.74 7.62
C ALA A 39 -12.43 -7.03 8.40
N GLU A 40 -13.34 -8.00 8.39
CA GLU A 40 -13.08 -9.31 9.00
C GLU A 40 -12.13 -10.14 8.13
N GLY A 41 -11.13 -10.76 8.75
CA GLY A 41 -10.16 -11.62 8.09
C GLY A 41 -8.72 -11.16 8.28
N GLU A 42 -7.79 -11.84 7.61
CA GLU A 42 -6.39 -11.45 7.58
C GLU A 42 -6.13 -10.71 6.27
N ALA A 43 -5.49 -9.53 6.34
CA ALA A 43 -5.07 -8.79 5.16
C ALA A 43 -3.54 -8.62 5.17
N LEU A 44 -2.89 -8.99 4.08
CA LEU A 44 -1.46 -8.77 3.87
C LEU A 44 -1.31 -7.59 2.92
N ILE A 45 -0.65 -6.53 3.41
CA ILE A 45 -0.47 -5.30 2.65
C ILE A 45 1.00 -5.18 2.28
N SER A 46 1.27 -5.09 0.97
CA SER A 46 2.60 -4.85 0.43
C SER A 46 2.60 -3.51 -0.29
N THR A 47 3.50 -2.61 0.10
CA THR A 47 3.66 -1.31 -0.56
C THR A 47 4.96 -1.28 -1.32
N VAL A 48 4.87 -1.00 -2.61
CA VAL A 48 5.98 -0.84 -3.55
C VAL A 48 6.03 0.61 -3.96
N LEU A 49 7.15 1.27 -3.67
CA LEU A 49 7.45 2.58 -4.23
C LEU A 49 8.22 2.39 -5.53
N PHE A 50 7.83 3.12 -6.57
CA PHE A 50 8.44 3.07 -7.90
C PHE A 50 8.77 4.50 -8.35
N ASP A 51 10.01 4.75 -8.76
CA ASP A 51 10.42 6.01 -9.42
C ASP A 51 11.15 5.75 -10.76
N ASN A 52 12.16 4.88 -10.69
CA ASN A 52 13.09 4.33 -11.67
C ASN A 52 13.76 3.06 -11.11
N VAL A 53 13.62 2.78 -9.80
CA VAL A 53 14.04 1.56 -9.10
C VAL A 53 12.91 1.12 -8.14
N SER A 54 12.70 -0.19 -8.00
CA SER A 54 11.68 -0.76 -7.11
C SER A 54 12.26 -1.13 -5.75
N GLU A 55 11.66 -0.64 -4.66
CA GLU A 55 12.08 -0.93 -3.29
C GLU A 55 10.92 -1.55 -2.50
N VAL A 56 11.14 -2.72 -1.90
CA VAL A 56 10.14 -3.45 -1.11
C VAL A 56 10.29 -3.05 0.36
N LEU A 57 9.33 -2.29 0.87
CA LEU A 57 9.36 -1.76 2.24
C LEU A 57 8.84 -2.74 3.28
N HIS A 58 7.93 -3.64 2.90
CA HIS A 58 7.37 -4.63 3.81
C HIS A 58 7.27 -6.00 3.16
N CYS A 59 8.03 -6.94 3.72
CA CYS A 59 7.92 -8.37 3.50
C CYS A 59 7.78 -9.01 4.89
N LEU A 60 6.55 -9.31 5.29
CA LEU A 60 6.25 -10.02 6.54
C LEU A 60 5.82 -11.45 6.19
N CYS A 61 6.59 -12.42 6.68
CA CYS A 61 6.26 -13.86 6.69
C CYS A 61 5.13 -14.17 7.69
#